data_AF-X1LRM8-F1
#
_entry.id   AF-X1LRM8-F1
#
_cell.length_a   1.000
_cell.length_b   1.000
_cell.length_c   1.000
_cell.angle_alpha   90.00
_cell.angle_beta   90.00
_cell.angle_gamma   90.00
#
_symmetry.space_group_name_H-M   'P 1'
#
loop_
_entity.id
_entity.type
_entity.pdbx_description
1 polymer ?
#
loop_
_entity_poly.entity_id
_entity_poly.type
_entity_poly.pdbx_seq_one_letter_code
_entity_poly.pdbx_strand_id
1 'polypeptide(L)'
;MIKDKLIILSAKGCVPCSVLEKKVGDKIPIYDITEDDDAYNLAQETEITGVPTVLKKDNNKWSKCNISSKDGEIRIECNGQVQLLLN
;
A
#
# COMPACT_ATOMS: atom_id res chain seq x y z
N MET A 1 1.82 15.87 -4.52
CA MET A 1 0.56 15.19 -4.86
C MET A 1 0.89 13.82 -5.44
N ILE A 2 0.35 12.74 -4.88
CA ILE A 2 0.60 11.37 -5.33
C ILE A 2 0.03 11.15 -6.74
N LYS A 3 0.90 10.74 -7.68
CA LYS A 3 0.56 10.54 -9.11
C LYS A 3 0.32 9.07 -9.48
N ASP A 4 0.84 8.16 -8.67
CA ASP A 4 0.75 6.73 -8.93
C ASP A 4 -0.66 6.19 -8.73
N LYS A 5 -1.00 5.13 -9.47
CA LYS A 5 -2.31 4.48 -9.39
C LYS A 5 -2.35 3.34 -8.38
N LEU A 6 -1.21 2.84 -7.94
CA LEU A 6 -1.07 1.78 -6.95
C LEU A 6 0.08 2.19 -6.03
N ILE A 7 -0.18 2.27 -4.74
CA ILE A 7 0.80 2.73 -3.73
C ILE A 7 0.74 1.87 -2.49
N ILE A 8 1.80 1.93 -1.67
CA ILE A 8 1.79 1.46 -0.29
C ILE A 8 1.91 2.67 0.63
N LEU A 9 0.96 2.80 1.54
CA LEU A 9 1.10 3.65 2.71
C LEU A 9 1.87 2.89 3.79
N SER A 10 2.94 3.50 4.27
CA SER A 10 3.87 2.98 5.28
C SER A 10 4.01 3.97 6.43
N ALA A 11 4.74 3.59 7.48
CA ALA A 11 5.20 4.50 8.52
C ALA A 11 6.58 4.09 9.03
N LYS A 12 7.39 5.08 9.41
CA LYS A 12 8.70 4.85 10.01
C LYS A 12 8.59 4.01 11.28
N GLY A 13 9.45 3.00 11.38
CA GLY A 13 9.46 2.06 12.53
C GLY A 13 8.39 0.97 12.49
N CYS A 14 7.57 0.90 11.44
CA CYS A 14 6.61 -0.18 11.22
C CYS A 14 7.30 -1.46 10.72
N VAL A 15 7.51 -2.44 11.61
CA VAL A 15 8.15 -3.72 11.25
C VAL A 15 7.41 -4.44 10.10
N PRO A 16 6.06 -4.56 10.10
CA PRO A 16 5.35 -5.17 8.97
C PRO A 16 5.54 -4.42 7.65
N CYS A 17 5.73 -3.09 7.71
CA CYS A 17 5.96 -2.26 6.53
C CYS A 17 7.33 -2.58 5.90
N SER A 18 8.39 -2.68 6.71
CA SER A 18 9.73 -3.03 6.22
C SER A 18 9.77 -4.44 5.60
N VAL A 19 8.96 -5.38 6.09
CA VAL A 19 8.85 -6.72 5.48
C VAL A 19 8.19 -6.65 4.12
N LEU A 20 7.09 -5.89 3.99
CA LEU A 20 6.39 -5.71 2.73
C LEU A 20 7.28 -4.97 1.71
N GLU A 21 7.94 -3.89 2.13
CA GLU A 21 8.88 -3.11 1.32
C GLU A 21 9.99 -3.98 0.72
N LYS A 22 10.64 -4.83 1.53
CA LYS A 22 11.67 -5.75 1.04
C LYS A 22 11.17 -6.72 -0.02
N LYS A 23 9.91 -7.17 0.08
CA LYS A 23 9.31 -8.11 -0.88
C LYS A 23 8.82 -7.42 -2.16
N VAL A 24 8.28 -6.21 -2.02
CA VAL A 24 7.78 -5.41 -3.14
C VAL A 24 8.93 -4.83 -3.94
N GLY A 25 10.01 -4.40 -3.29
CA GLY A 25 11.10 -3.65 -3.92
C GLY A 25 10.56 -2.40 -4.62
N ASP A 26 11.04 -2.13 -5.82
CA ASP A 26 10.65 -0.94 -6.60
C ASP A 26 9.35 -1.12 -7.41
N LYS A 27 8.62 -2.24 -7.22
CA LYS A 27 7.43 -2.56 -8.02
C LYS A 27 6.22 -1.71 -7.69
N ILE A 28 6.11 -1.25 -6.44
CA ILE A 28 5.04 -0.37 -5.98
C ILE A 28 5.68 0.75 -5.16
N PRO A 29 5.43 2.03 -5.50
CA PRO A 29 5.94 3.15 -4.74
C PRO A 29 5.36 3.18 -3.32
N ILE A 30 6.24 3.50 -2.38
CA ILE A 30 5.94 3.53 -0.94
C ILE A 30 5.98 4.97 -0.48
N TYR A 31 4.95 5.38 0.24
CA TYR A 31 4.81 6.70 0.81
C TYR A 31 4.67 6.58 2.33
N ASP A 32 5.54 7.27 3.07
CA ASP A 32 5.55 7.25 4.54
C ASP A 32 4.62 8.33 5.09
N ILE A 33 3.56 7.92 5.79
CA ILE A 33 2.56 8.86 6.34
C ILE A 33 3.09 9.73 7.49
N THR A 34 4.31 9.47 7.98
CA THR A 34 4.97 10.27 9.01
C THR A 34 5.95 11.29 8.44
N GLU A 35 6.26 11.18 7.14
CA GLU A 35 7.22 12.05 6.44
C GLU A 35 6.62 12.75 5.20
N ASP A 36 5.45 12.32 4.71
CA ASP A 36 4.75 12.88 3.55
C ASP A 36 3.30 13.31 3.90
N ASP A 37 3.04 14.62 3.84
CA ASP A 37 1.74 15.22 4.16
C ASP A 37 0.63 14.76 3.20
N ASP A 38 0.92 14.52 1.93
CA ASP A 38 -0.09 14.03 0.98
C ASP A 38 -0.47 12.58 1.31
N ALA A 39 0.50 11.77 1.72
CA ALA A 39 0.27 10.40 2.15
C ALA A 39 -0.54 10.35 3.46
N TYR A 40 -0.22 11.24 4.41
CA TYR A 40 -0.98 11.39 5.64
C TYR A 40 -2.43 11.79 5.36
N ASN A 41 -2.66 12.84 4.55
CA ASN A 41 -3.99 13.31 4.20
C ASN A 41 -4.79 12.22 3.48
N LEU A 42 -4.16 11.49 2.54
CA LEU A 42 -4.80 10.37 1.86
C LEU A 42 -5.21 9.26 2.84
N ALA A 43 -4.36 8.95 3.83
CA ALA A 43 -4.70 7.97 4.87
C ALA A 43 -5.94 8.38 5.67
N GLN A 44 -6.07 9.68 6.00
CA GLN A 44 -7.24 10.23 6.67
C GLN A 44 -8.50 10.16 5.79
N GLU A 45 -8.41 10.62 4.53
CA GLU A 45 -9.53 10.61 3.58
C GLU A 45 -10.07 9.21 3.29
N THR A 46 -9.19 8.20 3.31
CA THR A 46 -9.54 6.80 3.04
C THR A 46 -9.79 5.98 4.30
N GLU A 47 -9.86 6.63 5.46
CA GLU A 47 -10.13 6.03 6.77
C GLU A 47 -9.17 4.86 7.10
N ILE A 48 -7.90 5.00 6.73
CA ILE A 48 -6.89 3.98 7.01
C ILE A 48 -6.46 4.06 8.46
N THR A 49 -6.79 3.01 9.21
CA THR A 49 -6.48 2.89 10.63
C THR A 49 -5.16 2.19 10.93
N GLY A 50 -4.47 1.68 9.91
CA GLY A 50 -3.22 0.94 10.10
C GLY A 50 -2.39 0.78 8.83
N VAL A 51 -1.08 0.65 9.02
CA VAL A 51 -0.08 0.42 7.97
C VAL A 51 0.65 -0.92 8.21
N PRO A 52 1.20 -1.56 7.16
CA PRO A 52 1.16 -1.13 5.77
C PRO A 52 -0.23 -1.31 5.16
N THR A 53 -0.62 -0.40 4.27
CA THR A 53 -1.86 -0.51 3.49
C THR A 53 -1.57 -0.24 2.02
N VAL A 54 -2.04 -1.10 1.13
CA VAL A 54 -2.00 -0.87 -0.32
C VAL A 54 -3.27 -0.15 -0.75
N LEU A 55 -3.12 0.94 -1.50
CA LEU A 55 -4.23 1.67 -2.11
C LEU A 55 -4.13 1.65 -3.63
N LYS A 56 -5.29 1.53 -4.29
CA LYS A 56 -5.42 1.66 -5.74
C LYS A 56 -6.36 2.80 -6.10
N LYS A 57 -5.96 3.62 -7.08
CA LYS A 57 -6.75 4.71 -7.66
C LYS A 57 -7.40 4.26 -8.96
N ASP A 58 -8.72 4.16 -8.96
CA ASP A 58 -9.53 3.88 -10.14
C ASP A 58 -10.57 5.02 -10.29
N ASN A 59 -10.65 5.62 -11.49
CA ASN A 59 -11.57 6.74 -11.77
C ASN A 59 -11.52 7.87 -10.72
N ASN A 60 -10.31 8.28 -10.33
CA ASN A 60 -10.03 9.27 -9.29
C ASN A 60 -10.48 8.91 -7.86
N LYS A 61 -10.98 7.71 -7.63
CA LYS A 61 -11.33 7.22 -6.29
C LYS A 61 -10.28 6.25 -5.78
N TRP A 62 -9.85 6.45 -4.54
CA TRP A 62 -8.96 5.54 -3.85
C TRP A 62 -9.75 4.41 -3.19
N SER A 63 -9.20 3.21 -3.25
CA SER A 63 -9.76 2.01 -2.65
C SER A 63 -8.66 1.19 -1.99
N LYS A 64 -8.98 0.61 -0.83
CA LYS A 64 -8.07 -0.28 -0.11
C LYS A 64 -7.99 -1.64 -0.80
N CYS A 65 -6.77 -2.14 -0.94
CA CYS A 65 -6.52 -3.49 -1.41
C CYS A 65 -6.28 -4.44 -0.22
N ASN A 66 -6.62 -5.71 -0.42
CA ASN A 66 -6.29 -6.77 0.52
C ASN A 66 -4.86 -7.25 0.28
N ILE A 67 -4.11 -7.38 1.37
CA ILE A 67 -2.77 -7.97 1.40
C ILE A 67 -2.90 -9.30 2.15
N SER A 68 -2.51 -10.39 1.49
CA SER A 68 -2.48 -11.71 2.10
C SER A 68 -1.13 -12.36 1.85
N SER A 69 -0.73 -13.26 2.74
CA SER A 69 0.49 -14.05 2.60
C SER A 69 0.10 -15.52 2.60
N LYS A 70 0.53 -16.28 1.58
CA LYS A 70 0.32 -17.72 1.49
C LYS A 70 1.59 -18.39 0.97
N ASP A 71 2.09 -19.38 1.69
CA ASP A 71 3.27 -20.17 1.30
C ASP A 71 4.54 -19.33 1.01
N GLY A 72 4.69 -18.21 1.71
CA GLY A 72 5.79 -17.27 1.51
C GLY A 72 5.54 -16.21 0.43
N GLU A 73 4.49 -16.35 -0.37
CA GLU A 73 4.11 -15.38 -1.39
C GLU A 73 3.22 -14.27 -0.81
N ILE A 74 3.48 -13.01 -1.18
CA ILE A 74 2.55 -11.90 -0.91
C ILE A 74 1.62 -11.72 -2.12
N ARG A 75 0.32 -11.73 -1.84
CA ARG A 75 -0.75 -11.46 -2.80
C ARG A 75 -1.44 -10.15 -2.46
N ILE A 76 -1.45 -9.25 -3.42
CA ILE A 76 -2.17 -7.97 -3.37
C ILE A 76 -3.40 -8.07 -4.27
N GLU A 77 -4.58 -7.91 -3.70
CA GLU A 77 -5.86 -7.99 -4.40
C GLU A 77 -6.66 -6.71 -4.22
N CYS A 78 -6.99 -6.06 -5.34
CA CYS A 78 -7.81 -4.85 -5.36
C CYS A 78 -9.09 -5.14 -6.13
N ASN A 79 -10.26 -4.83 -5.56
CA ASN A 79 -11.56 -5.04 -6.21
C ASN A 79 -11.77 -6.49 -6.72
N GLY A 80 -11.31 -7.49 -5.95
CA GLY A 80 -11.40 -8.92 -6.32
C GLY A 80 -10.42 -9.37 -7.39
N GLN A 81 -9.52 -8.50 -7.85
CA GLN A 81 -8.51 -8.82 -8.88
C GLN A 81 -7.09 -8.77 -8.31
N VAL A 82 -6.34 -9.84 -8.55
CA VAL A 82 -4.92 -9.92 -8.20
C VAL A 82 -4.14 -8.88 -9.01
N GLN A 83 -3.49 -7.96 -8.31
CA GLN A 83 -2.62 -6.96 -8.95
C GLN A 83 -1.16 -7.39 -8.96
N LEU A 84 -0.73 -8.13 -7.93
CA LEU A 84 0.67 -8.53 -7.79
C LEU A 84 0.81 -9.81 -6.95
N LEU A 85 1.73 -10.67 -7.39
CA LEU A 85 2.25 -11.82 -6.66
C LEU A 85 3.77 -11.62 -6.49
N LEU A 86 4.26 -11.78 -5.26
CA LEU A 86 5.65 -11.56 -4.89
C LEU A 86 6.18 -12.78 -4.13
N ASN A 87 7.26 -13.37 -4.64
CA ASN A 87 7.95 -14.51 -4.04
C ASN A 87 9.12 -14.04 -3.18
#